data_AF-A0A520BPL5-F1
#
_entry.id   AF-A0A520BPL5-F1
#
_cell.length_a   1.000
_cell.length_b   1.000
_cell.length_c   1.000
_cell.angle_alpha   90.00
_cell.angle_beta   90.00
_cell.angle_gamma   90.00
#
_symmetry.space_group_name_H-M   'P 1'
#
loop_
_entity.id
_entity.type
_entity.pdbx_description
1 polymer ?
#
loop_
_entity_poly.entity_id
_entity_poly.type
_entity_poly.pdbx_seq_one_letter_code
_entity_poly.pdbx_strand_id
1 'polypeptide(L)'
;VAEDFGKNQTITVNVTGGSGDYLYQLDENWPQQSNQFTVYQGVYTINVIDKNGCGIEKLTVFALNYPRYFTPNNDGYNDTWFIEGLSQQIEAQIYIFDRYGKLVKSIKPYLNEYWDGTLNGYNLPSTDYWFNLEYTTKTGEKKEFRSHFSLKR
;
A
#
# COMPACT_ATOMS: atom_id res chain seq x y z
N VAL A 1 -6.08 -4.41 -14.83
CA VAL A 1 -6.22 -3.63 -13.58
C VAL A 1 -6.04 -4.62 -12.45
N ALA A 2 -5.00 -4.52 -11.63
CA ALA A 2 -4.90 -5.36 -10.44
C ALA A 2 -6.04 -5.00 -9.46
N GLU A 3 -6.62 -6.02 -8.83
CA GLU A 3 -7.61 -5.85 -7.78
C GLU A 3 -6.93 -5.29 -6.52
N ASP A 4 -7.46 -4.19 -5.99
CA ASP A 4 -7.00 -3.64 -4.71
C ASP A 4 -7.07 -4.74 -3.63
N PHE A 5 -6.04 -4.82 -2.77
CA PHE A 5 -5.94 -5.75 -1.64
C PHE A 5 -5.81 -7.25 -2.00
N GLY A 6 -5.52 -7.59 -3.27
CA GLY A 6 -5.15 -8.94 -3.69
C GLY A 6 -3.87 -9.47 -3.02
N LYS A 7 -3.66 -10.80 -3.06
CA LYS A 7 -2.50 -11.45 -2.41
C LYS A 7 -1.16 -10.87 -2.88
N ASN A 8 -1.06 -10.59 -4.17
CA ASN A 8 0.03 -9.86 -4.82
C ASN A 8 -0.58 -8.68 -5.59
N GLN A 9 0.14 -7.56 -5.68
CA GLN A 9 -0.23 -6.43 -6.52
C GLN A 9 0.61 -6.46 -7.80
N THR A 10 -0.03 -6.31 -8.96
CA THR A 10 0.66 -6.24 -10.25
C THR A 10 0.38 -4.89 -10.91
N ILE A 11 1.45 -4.14 -11.19
CA ILE A 11 1.38 -2.91 -11.99
C ILE A 11 1.61 -3.31 -13.44
N THR A 12 0.72 -2.91 -14.34
CA THR A 12 0.87 -3.07 -15.79
C THR A 12 0.83 -1.70 -16.44
N VAL A 13 1.86 -1.38 -17.21
CA VAL A 13 2.01 -0.08 -17.87
C VAL A 13 1.59 -0.21 -19.32
N ASN A 14 0.58 0.53 -19.73
CA ASN A 14 0.13 0.58 -21.12
C ASN A 14 0.51 1.94 -21.70
N VAL A 15 1.37 1.92 -22.73
CA VAL A 15 1.80 3.11 -23.46
C VAL A 15 1.01 3.18 -24.76
N THR A 16 0.42 4.32 -25.06
CA THR A 16 -0.32 4.57 -26.31
C THR A 16 0.42 5.61 -27.14
N GLY A 17 0.83 5.26 -28.36
CA GLY A 17 1.60 6.14 -29.24
C GLY A 17 3.12 6.03 -29.04
N GLY A 18 3.87 6.88 -29.73
CA GLY A 18 5.34 6.95 -29.66
C GLY A 18 6.07 5.90 -30.51
N SER A 19 7.33 5.60 -30.14
CA SER A 19 8.26 4.81 -30.96
C SER A 19 8.04 3.30 -30.88
N GLY A 20 7.40 2.81 -29.82
CA GLY A 20 7.11 1.39 -29.59
C GLY A 20 8.27 0.57 -29.00
N ASP A 21 9.46 1.16 -28.79
CA ASP A 21 10.59 0.49 -28.15
C ASP A 21 10.95 1.14 -26.81
N TYR A 22 10.42 0.55 -25.74
CA TYR A 22 10.51 1.08 -24.39
C TYR A 22 11.27 0.16 -23.43
N LEU A 23 11.89 0.78 -22.43
CA LEU A 23 12.27 0.12 -21.18
C LEU A 23 11.43 0.70 -20.04
N TYR A 24 11.02 -0.18 -19.13
CA TYR A 24 10.25 0.16 -17.96
C TYR A 24 11.11 -0.03 -16.72
N GLN A 25 11.07 0.94 -15.82
CA GLN A 25 11.82 0.93 -14.58
C GLN A 25 10.87 1.17 -13.41
N LEU A 26 11.01 0.38 -12.35
CA LEU A 26 10.32 0.59 -11.07
C LEU A 26 11.28 1.26 -10.11
N ASP A 27 10.93 2.46 -9.66
CA ASP A 27 11.74 3.36 -8.86
C ASP A 27 13.16 3.52 -9.45
N GLU A 28 14.18 3.21 -8.66
CA GLU A 28 15.60 3.28 -9.03
C GLU A 28 16.19 1.92 -9.40
N ASN A 29 15.35 0.88 -9.58
CA ASN A 29 15.82 -0.46 -9.95
C ASN A 29 16.33 -0.52 -11.39
N TRP A 30 16.88 -1.66 -11.81
CA TRP A 30 17.32 -1.84 -13.20
C TRP A 30 16.13 -1.78 -14.18
N PRO A 31 16.24 -1.04 -15.31
CA PRO A 31 15.22 -1.07 -16.35
C PRO A 31 15.06 -2.45 -16.98
N GLN A 32 13.83 -2.80 -17.36
CA GLN A 32 13.46 -4.07 -18.01
C GLN A 32 12.58 -3.83 -19.24
N GLN A 33 12.49 -4.82 -20.13
CA GLN A 33 11.59 -4.76 -21.30
C GLN A 33 10.13 -5.08 -20.94
N SER A 34 9.90 -5.85 -19.88
CA SER A 34 8.57 -6.18 -19.41
C SER A 34 7.88 -4.93 -18.85
N ASN A 35 6.64 -4.70 -19.25
CA ASN A 35 5.79 -3.62 -18.75
C ASN A 35 5.04 -3.98 -17.46
N GLN A 36 5.42 -5.09 -16.80
CA GLN A 36 4.75 -5.61 -15.61
C GLN A 36 5.69 -5.67 -14.41
N PHE A 37 5.19 -5.24 -13.25
CA PHE A 37 5.89 -5.26 -11.98
C PHE A 37 5.03 -5.90 -10.91
N THR A 38 5.59 -6.82 -10.13
CA THR A 38 4.94 -7.36 -8.93
C THR A 38 5.43 -6.59 -7.72
N VAL A 39 4.50 -6.02 -6.98
CA VAL A 39 4.74 -5.20 -5.79
C VAL A 39 3.81 -5.63 -4.66
N TYR A 40 4.05 -5.11 -3.45
CA TYR A 40 3.22 -5.41 -2.29
C TYR A 40 2.20 -4.31 -2.01
N GLN A 41 2.60 -3.31 -1.22
CA GLN A 41 1.90 -2.03 -1.05
C GLN A 41 2.92 -0.91 -1.14
N GLY A 42 2.44 0.29 -1.39
CA GLY A 42 3.28 1.48 -1.32
C GLY A 42 3.03 2.43 -2.47
N VAL A 43 3.88 3.44 -2.52
CA VAL A 43 3.91 4.43 -3.58
C VAL A 43 5.15 4.14 -4.43
N TYR A 44 4.92 3.89 -5.71
CA TYR A 44 5.97 3.53 -6.65
C TYR A 44 6.04 4.56 -7.77
N THR A 45 7.24 4.78 -8.29
CA THR A 45 7.48 5.59 -9.50
C THR A 45 7.84 4.66 -10.64
N ILE A 46 7.06 4.67 -11.71
CA ILE A 46 7.41 3.99 -12.96
C ILE A 46 8.07 4.99 -13.88
N ASN A 47 9.28 4.67 -14.36
CA ASN A 47 9.89 5.41 -15.46
C ASN A 47 9.71 4.61 -16.76
N VAL A 48 9.20 5.27 -17.81
CA VAL A 48 9.11 4.75 -19.17
C VAL A 48 10.19 5.43 -20.00
N ILE A 49 11.18 4.66 -20.44
CA ILE A 49 12.38 5.14 -21.12
C ILE A 49 12.24 4.79 -22.60
N ASP A 50 12.22 5.80 -23.47
CA ASP A 50 12.23 5.60 -24.92
C ASP A 50 13.65 5.30 -25.41
N LYS A 51 13.86 4.13 -26.02
CA LYS A 51 15.19 3.75 -26.53
C LYS A 51 15.64 4.59 -27.72
N ASN A 52 14.71 5.26 -28.42
CA ASN A 52 15.00 6.16 -29.53
C ASN A 52 15.35 7.58 -29.08
N GLY A 53 15.45 7.82 -27.77
CA GLY A 53 16.01 9.07 -27.23
C GLY A 53 15.00 10.19 -27.02
N CYS A 54 13.68 9.92 -27.08
CA CYS A 54 12.65 10.90 -26.77
C CYS A 54 12.59 11.31 -25.30
N GLY A 55 13.23 10.57 -24.39
CA GLY A 55 13.36 10.91 -22.98
C GLY A 55 12.77 9.87 -22.04
N ILE A 56 12.44 10.32 -20.83
CA ILE A 56 11.92 9.49 -19.74
C ILE A 56 10.62 10.10 -19.23
N GLU A 57 9.53 9.35 -19.32
CA GLU A 57 8.25 9.70 -18.72
C GLU A 57 8.11 9.06 -17.34
N LYS A 58 7.59 9.81 -16.36
CA LYS A 58 7.45 9.34 -14.98
C LYS A 58 5.98 9.24 -14.59
N LEU A 59 5.60 8.12 -13.99
CA LEU A 59 4.25 7.87 -13.50
C LEU A 59 4.30 7.41 -12.04
N THR A 60 3.67 8.16 -11.15
CA THR A 60 3.46 7.72 -9.77
C THR A 60 2.24 6.82 -9.68
N VAL A 61 2.39 5.64 -9.07
CA VAL A 61 1.32 4.65 -8.89
C VAL A 61 1.20 4.20 -7.45
N PHE A 62 -0.04 4.01 -7.02
CA PHE A 62 -0.39 3.54 -5.69
C PHE A 62 -0.75 2.05 -5.75
N ALA A 63 0.00 1.23 -5.01
CA ALA A 63 -0.29 -0.18 -4.82
C ALA A 63 -1.01 -0.37 -3.47
N LEU A 64 -2.29 -0.74 -3.53
CA LEU A 64 -3.13 -0.91 -2.35
C LEU A 64 -3.09 -2.37 -1.89
N ASN A 65 -2.47 -2.60 -0.74
CA ASN A 65 -2.49 -3.86 0.00
C ASN A 65 -2.40 -3.54 1.50
N TYR A 66 -2.36 -4.54 2.38
CA TYR A 66 -2.22 -4.31 3.81
C TYR A 66 -1.42 -5.44 4.49
N PRO A 67 -0.66 -5.16 5.57
CA PRO A 67 0.03 -6.18 6.35
C PRO A 67 -0.97 -7.17 6.96
N ARG A 68 -0.81 -8.46 6.66
CA ARG A 68 -1.64 -9.53 7.26
C ARG A 68 -1.28 -9.83 8.70
N TYR A 69 -0.08 -9.43 9.12
CA TYR A 69 0.36 -9.48 10.49
C TYR A 69 1.45 -8.45 10.74
N PHE A 70 1.71 -8.17 12.01
CA PHE A 70 2.84 -7.36 12.47
C PHE A 70 3.32 -7.90 13.83
N THR A 71 4.57 -7.61 14.18
CA THR A 71 5.30 -8.14 15.34
C THR A 71 5.90 -7.01 16.16
N PRO A 72 5.13 -6.34 17.04
CA PRO A 72 5.63 -5.24 17.86
C PRO A 72 6.52 -5.76 19.00
N ASN A 73 7.73 -6.19 18.66
CA ASN A 73 8.78 -6.71 19.55
C ASN A 73 10.02 -5.80 19.61
N ASN A 74 10.00 -4.68 18.88
CA ASN A 74 11.03 -3.65 18.81
C ASN A 74 12.37 -4.19 18.27
N ASP A 75 12.32 -5.10 17.29
CA ASP A 75 13.49 -5.58 16.55
C ASP A 75 13.76 -4.81 15.24
N GLY A 76 12.89 -3.86 14.90
CA GLY A 76 12.94 -3.05 13.69
C GLY A 76 12.17 -3.65 12.50
N TYR A 77 11.60 -4.85 12.65
CA TYR A 77 10.94 -5.59 11.57
C TYR A 77 9.46 -5.81 11.87
N ASN A 78 8.59 -5.22 11.04
CA ASN A 78 7.13 -5.29 11.17
C ASN A 78 6.62 -4.85 12.56
N ASP A 79 7.28 -3.90 13.22
CA ASP A 79 6.88 -3.43 14.55
C ASP A 79 5.57 -2.64 14.56
N THR A 80 5.19 -2.09 13.41
CA THR A 80 4.00 -1.25 13.27
C THR A 80 3.11 -1.74 12.15
N TRP A 81 1.83 -1.44 12.28
CA TRP A 81 0.81 -1.73 11.29
C TRP A 81 0.27 -0.43 10.69
N PHE A 82 0.35 -0.33 9.36
CA PHE A 82 -0.19 0.76 8.56
C PHE A 82 -0.32 0.32 7.09
N ILE A 83 -1.08 1.10 6.30
CA ILE A 83 -1.24 0.87 4.85
C ILE A 83 -0.49 1.98 4.08
N GLU A 84 0.67 1.65 3.54
CA GLU A 84 1.59 2.61 2.93
C GLU A 84 1.07 3.17 1.60
N GLY A 85 0.34 2.35 0.83
CA GLY A 85 -0.23 2.76 -0.46
C GLY A 85 -1.26 3.90 -0.36
N LEU A 86 -1.67 4.27 0.84
CA LEU A 86 -2.62 5.36 1.13
C LEU A 86 -1.94 6.62 1.66
N SER A 87 -0.62 6.66 1.78
CA SER A 87 0.13 7.78 2.38
C SER A 87 -0.04 9.13 1.67
N GLN A 88 -0.58 9.16 0.44
CA GLN A 88 -0.90 10.39 -0.28
C GLN A 88 -2.41 10.63 -0.44
N GLN A 89 -3.27 9.80 0.16
CA GLN A 89 -4.72 9.97 0.16
C GLN A 89 -5.17 10.69 1.43
N ILE A 90 -5.42 11.99 1.33
CA ILE A 90 -5.75 12.86 2.48
C ILE A 90 -7.07 12.44 3.13
N GLU A 91 -8.03 11.97 2.35
CA GLU A 91 -9.33 11.51 2.83
C GLU A 91 -9.33 10.07 3.35
N ALA A 92 -8.23 9.32 3.22
CA ALA A 92 -8.18 7.94 3.67
C ALA A 92 -8.19 7.86 5.20
N GLN A 93 -9.04 6.99 5.73
CA GLN A 93 -9.17 6.79 7.17
C GLN A 93 -9.30 5.30 7.49
N ILE A 94 -8.46 4.83 8.41
CA ILE A 94 -8.51 3.45 8.90
C ILE A 94 -8.98 3.46 10.35
N TYR A 95 -9.84 2.51 10.68
CA TYR A 95 -10.30 2.24 12.03
C TYR A 95 -9.99 0.78 12.37
N ILE A 96 -9.27 0.55 13.47
CA ILE A 96 -8.89 -0.78 13.95
C ILE A 96 -9.75 -1.13 15.17
N PHE A 97 -10.25 -2.37 15.20
CA PHE A 97 -11.15 -2.88 16.22
C PHE A 97 -10.62 -4.17 16.83
N ASP A 98 -10.91 -4.40 18.10
CA ASP A 98 -10.72 -5.70 18.74
C ASP A 98 -11.82 -6.71 18.35
N ARG A 99 -11.71 -7.95 18.85
CA ARG A 99 -12.68 -9.02 18.58
C ARG A 99 -14.09 -8.79 19.10
N TYR A 100 -14.30 -7.80 19.96
CA TYR A 100 -15.61 -7.42 20.48
C TYR A 100 -16.19 -6.21 19.72
N GLY A 101 -15.49 -5.72 18.70
CA GLY A 101 -15.89 -4.54 17.93
C GLY A 101 -15.56 -3.22 18.60
N LYS A 102 -14.76 -3.21 19.68
CA LYS A 102 -14.34 -1.96 20.32
C LYS A 102 -13.28 -1.30 19.46
N LEU A 103 -13.44 0.00 19.18
CA LEU A 103 -12.44 0.81 18.50
C LEU A 103 -11.15 0.88 19.35
N VAL A 104 -10.04 0.47 18.73
CA VAL A 104 -8.69 0.46 19.34
C VAL A 104 -7.89 1.66 18.84
N LYS A 105 -7.90 1.93 17.54
CA LYS A 105 -7.07 2.97 16.93
C LYS A 105 -7.74 3.53 15.69
N SER A 106 -7.61 4.84 15.47
CA SER A 106 -7.81 5.49 14.18
C SER A 106 -6.46 5.84 13.58
N ILE A 107 -6.28 5.62 12.28
CA ILE A 107 -5.07 5.95 11.53
C ILE A 107 -5.45 6.80 10.32
N LYS A 108 -4.76 7.93 10.18
CA LYS A 108 -4.72 8.74 8.96
C LYS A 108 -3.41 8.46 8.21
N PRO A 109 -3.44 7.66 7.13
CA PRO A 109 -2.21 7.29 6.42
C PRO A 109 -1.43 8.50 5.90
N TYR A 110 -2.11 9.58 5.48
CA TYR A 110 -1.46 10.80 4.99
C TYR A 110 -0.64 11.55 6.05
N LEU A 111 -0.88 11.28 7.34
CA LEU A 111 -0.09 11.80 8.46
C LEU A 111 1.02 10.82 8.88
N ASN A 112 1.21 9.73 8.15
CA ASN A 112 2.09 8.61 8.52
C ASN A 112 1.76 8.02 9.91
N GLU A 113 0.48 8.06 10.29
CA GLU A 113 0.03 7.39 11.51
C GLU A 113 0.10 5.87 11.34
N TYR A 114 0.36 5.17 12.45
CA TYR A 114 0.45 3.72 12.50
C TYR A 114 -0.11 3.20 13.83
N TRP A 115 -0.21 1.88 13.94
CA TRP A 115 -0.50 1.20 15.19
C TRP A 115 0.67 0.30 15.60
N ASP A 116 1.10 0.41 16.85
CA ASP A 116 2.22 -0.30 17.45
C ASP A 116 1.77 -1.48 18.33
N GLY A 117 0.49 -1.85 18.28
CA GLY A 117 -0.06 -2.91 19.12
C GLY A 117 -0.41 -2.49 20.54
N THR A 118 -0.43 -1.19 20.83
CA THR A 118 -0.79 -0.65 22.15
C THR A 118 -2.14 0.08 22.15
N LEU A 119 -2.74 0.17 23.33
CA LEU A 119 -3.88 1.05 23.60
C LEU A 119 -3.64 1.77 24.92
N ASN A 120 -3.62 3.09 24.90
CA ASN A 120 -3.31 3.94 26.06
C ASN A 120 -1.97 3.55 26.73
N GLY A 121 -0.97 3.17 25.94
CA GLY A 121 0.35 2.76 26.41
C GLY A 121 0.45 1.31 26.91
N TYR A 122 -0.66 0.55 26.94
CA TYR A 122 -0.64 -0.85 27.34
C TYR A 122 -0.62 -1.77 26.12
N ASN A 123 0.22 -2.81 26.18
CA ASN A 123 0.25 -3.86 25.17
C ASN A 123 -1.10 -4.58 25.08
N LEU A 124 -1.66 -4.62 23.88
CA LEU A 124 -2.85 -5.41 23.61
C LEU A 124 -2.47 -6.86 23.25
N PRO A 125 -3.37 -7.85 23.45
CA PRO A 125 -3.07 -9.27 23.24
C PRO A 125 -2.61 -9.64 21.84
N SER A 126 -1.81 -10.70 21.72
CA SER A 126 -1.49 -11.34 20.43
C SER A 126 -2.71 -12.13 19.93
N THR A 127 -3.45 -11.53 19.00
CA THR A 127 -4.70 -12.07 18.44
C THR A 127 -4.99 -11.38 17.11
N ASP A 128 -6.11 -11.74 16.48
CA ASP A 128 -6.62 -11.04 15.31
C ASP A 128 -7.34 -9.75 15.69
N TYR A 129 -7.15 -8.75 14.84
CA TYR A 129 -7.80 -7.44 14.86
C TYR A 129 -8.46 -7.19 13.51
N TRP A 130 -9.55 -6.43 13.52
CA TRP A 130 -10.31 -6.08 12.33
C TRP A 130 -10.08 -4.63 11.99
N PHE A 131 -10.19 -4.28 10.71
CA PHE A 131 -10.19 -2.89 10.31
C PHE A 131 -11.26 -2.56 9.28
N ASN A 132 -11.73 -1.31 9.34
CA ASN A 132 -12.50 -0.65 8.29
C ASN A 132 -11.62 0.44 7.68
N LEU A 133 -11.50 0.44 6.36
CA LEU A 133 -10.80 1.46 5.58
C LEU A 133 -11.82 2.21 4.73
N GLU A 134 -11.86 3.52 4.88
CA GLU A 134 -12.53 4.45 3.98
C GLU A 134 -11.46 5.07 3.07
N TYR A 135 -11.62 4.95 1.74
CA TYR A 135 -10.63 5.42 0.76
C TYR A 135 -11.28 5.83 -0.57
N THR A 136 -10.52 6.53 -1.41
CA THR A 136 -10.93 6.85 -2.78
C THR A 136 -10.19 5.94 -3.76
N THR A 137 -10.94 5.29 -4.65
CA THR A 137 -10.36 4.43 -5.69
C THR A 137 -9.60 5.24 -6.74
N LYS A 138 -8.85 4.53 -7.59
CA LYS A 138 -8.20 5.12 -8.78
C LYS A 138 -9.16 5.81 -9.75
N THR A 139 -10.45 5.48 -9.71
CA THR A 139 -11.50 6.10 -10.53
C THR A 139 -12.17 7.29 -9.86
N GLY A 140 -11.77 7.66 -8.64
CA GLY A 140 -12.34 8.77 -7.88
C GLY A 140 -13.58 8.40 -7.05
N GLU A 141 -13.93 7.11 -6.96
CA GLU A 141 -15.07 6.65 -6.17
C GLU A 141 -14.67 6.45 -4.70
N LYS A 142 -15.50 6.92 -3.77
CA LYS A 142 -15.33 6.58 -2.35
C LYS A 142 -15.79 5.15 -2.10
N LYS A 143 -14.96 4.35 -1.42
CA LYS A 143 -15.26 2.97 -1.05
C LYS A 143 -14.86 2.66 0.39
N GLU A 144 -15.51 1.63 0.92
CA GLU A 144 -15.13 0.98 2.17
C GLU A 144 -14.48 -0.38 1.87
N PHE A 145 -13.43 -0.72 2.61
CA PHE A 145 -12.81 -2.04 2.61
C PHE A 145 -12.68 -2.54 4.04
N ARG A 146 -13.08 -3.80 4.27
CA ARG A 146 -13.06 -4.43 5.59
C ARG A 146 -12.26 -5.72 5.55
N SER A 147 -11.36 -5.88 6.50
CA SER A 147 -10.60 -7.12 6.64
C SER A 147 -10.03 -7.28 8.04
N HIS A 148 -9.12 -8.23 8.22
CA HIS A 148 -8.46 -8.49 9.49
C HIS A 148 -6.96 -8.74 9.30
N PHE A 149 -6.21 -8.65 10.38
CA PHE A 149 -4.78 -8.95 10.46
C PHE A 149 -4.44 -9.45 11.88
N SER A 150 -3.29 -10.11 12.02
CA SER A 150 -2.86 -10.67 13.30
C SER A 150 -1.77 -9.82 13.95
N LEU A 151 -1.89 -9.56 15.26
CA LEU A 151 -0.78 -9.13 16.10
C LEU A 151 -0.06 -10.37 16.64
N LYS A 152 1.25 -10.47 16.43
CA LYS A 152 2.08 -11.58 16.92
C LYS A 152 3.20 -11.07 17.82
N ARG A 153 3.59 -11.85 18.84
CA ARG A 153 4.77 -11.60 19.70
C ARG A 153 5.43 -12.92 20.03
#